data_AF-A0A540WZU7-F1
#
_entry.id   AF-A0A540WZU7-F1
#
_cell.length_a   1.000
_cell.length_b   1.000
_cell.length_c   1.000
_cell.angle_alpha   90.00
_cell.angle_beta   90.00
_cell.angle_gamma   90.00
#
_symmetry.space_group_name_H-M   'P 1'
#
loop_
_entity.id
_entity.type
_entity.pdbx_description
1 polymer ?
#
loop_
_entity_poly.entity_id
_entity_poly.type
_entity_poly.pdbx_seq_one_letter_code
_entity_poly.pdbx_strand_id
1 'polypeptide(L)' 'MRTLKERLLWVRIFSPVEYLRTALLEWAHRYNEHRLLERHNFLSPSQARRALPQLKQAA' A
#
# COMPACT_ATOMS: atom_id res chain seq x y z
N MET A 1 0.68 -15.93 0.16
CA MET A 1 1.29 -14.69 0.72
C MET A 1 0.23 -13.96 1.53
N ARG A 2 0.52 -13.54 2.77
CA ARG A 2 -0.41 -12.75 3.60
C ARG A 2 -0.60 -11.34 3.05
N THR A 3 -1.82 -10.83 3.13
CA THR A 3 -2.17 -9.50 2.61
C THR A 3 -1.70 -8.37 3.53
N LEU A 4 -1.68 -7.15 3.00
CA LEU A 4 -1.24 -5.91 3.63
C LEU A 4 -1.76 -5.70 5.07
N LYS A 5 -3.05 -6.00 5.26
CA LYS A 5 -3.76 -5.77 6.52
C LYS A 5 -3.39 -6.82 7.57
N GLU A 6 -3.17 -8.05 7.13
CA GLU A 6 -2.81 -9.15 8.02
C GLU A 6 -1.44 -8.89 8.66
N ARG A 7 -0.41 -8.53 7.89
CA ARG A 7 0.95 -8.31 8.44
C ARG A 7 0.98 -7.21 9.51
N LEU A 8 0.20 -6.14 9.37
CA LEU A 8 0.18 -5.06 10.36
C LEU A 8 -0.45 -5.49 11.69
N LEU A 9 -1.53 -6.28 11.63
CA LEU A 9 -2.26 -6.77 12.81
C LEU A 9 -1.45 -7.76 13.66
N TRP A 10 -0.45 -8.43 13.07
CA TRP A 10 0.42 -9.36 13.80
C TRP A 10 1.62 -8.69 14.50
N VAL A 11 1.93 -7.43 14.19
CA VAL A 11 3.10 -6.73 14.75
C VAL A 11 2.77 -6.00 16.05
N ARG A 12 1.54 -5.50 16.20
CA ARG A 12 1.07 -4.92 17.46
C ARG A 12 -0.43 -5.08 17.63
N ILE A 13 -0.88 -5.12 18.88
CA ILE A 13 -2.29 -4.97 19.21
C ILE A 13 -2.65 -3.49 19.12
N PHE A 14 -3.75 -3.18 18.45
CA PHE A 14 -4.27 -1.82 18.33
C PHE A 14 -5.53 -1.70 19.17
N SER A 15 -5.55 -0.70 20.05
CA SER A 15 -6.76 -0.20 20.68
C SER A 15 -6.56 1.29 20.91
N PRO A 16 -7.49 2.17 20.49
CA PRO A 16 -8.74 1.93 19.73
C PRO A 16 -8.56 1.70 18.21
N VAL A 17 -9.65 1.37 17.51
CA VAL A 17 -9.70 1.03 16.06
C VAL A 17 -9.21 2.18 15.16
N GLU A 18 -9.36 3.41 15.61
CA GLU A 18 -8.87 4.61 14.92
C GLU A 18 -7.35 4.59 14.76
N TYR A 19 -6.61 4.11 15.76
CA TYR A 19 -5.16 3.97 15.66
C TYR A 19 -4.74 2.89 14.66
N LEU A 20 -5.51 1.81 14.57
CA LEU A 20 -5.30 0.80 13.52
C LEU A 20 -5.48 1.42 12.14
N ARG A 21 -6.55 2.21 11.96
CA ARG A 21 -6.82 2.88 10.68
C ARG A 21 -5.68 3.83 10.30
N THR A 22 -5.24 4.68 11.22
CA THR A 22 -4.13 5.61 10.97
C THR A 22 -2.83 4.87 10.64
N ALA A 23 -2.48 3.84 11.41
CA ALA A 23 -1.29 3.05 11.16
C ALA A 23 -1.33 2.32 9.81
N LEU A 24 -2.49 1.81 9.40
CA LEU A 24 -2.69 1.22 8.08
C LEU A 24 -2.50 2.26 6.96
N LEU A 25 -3.01 3.48 7.13
CA LEU A 25 -2.87 4.56 6.14
C LEU A 25 -1.41 5.00 5.99
N GLU A 26 -0.72 5.25 7.09
CA GLU A 26 0.70 5.62 7.07
C GLU A 26 1.55 4.53 6.43
N TRP A 27 1.31 3.28 6.81
CA TRP A 27 2.03 2.14 6.24
C TRP A 27 1.75 2.03 4.74
N ALA A 28 0.49 2.15 4.32
CA ALA A 28 0.10 2.07 2.91
C ALA A 28 0.76 3.19 2.10
N HIS A 29 0.84 4.40 2.66
CA HIS A 29 1.55 5.51 2.03
C HIS A 29 3.04 5.18 1.85
N ARG A 30 3.75 4.78 2.93
CA ARG A 30 5.18 4.45 2.86
C ARG A 30 5.46 3.33 1.86
N TYR A 31 4.64 2.27 1.88
CA TYR A 31 4.75 1.15 0.96
C TYR A 31 4.56 1.58 -0.50
N ASN A 32 3.48 2.32 -0.77
CA ASN A 32 3.13 2.72 -2.13
C ASN A 32 4.14 3.70 -2.73
N GLU A 33 4.79 4.53 -1.91
CA GLU A 33 5.78 5.49 -2.39
C GLU A 33 7.19 4.92 -2.49
N HIS A 34 7.64 4.11 -1.51
CA HIS A 34 9.06 3.77 -1.40
C HIS A 34 9.39 2.33 -1.82
N ARG A 35 8.41 1.43 -1.86
CA ARG A 35 8.72 0.03 -2.16
C ARG A 35 8.81 -0.20 -3.66
N LEU A 36 10.03 -0.34 -4.17
CA LEU A 36 10.28 -0.71 -5.56
C LEU A 36 9.88 -2.16 -5.80
N LEU A 37 9.19 -2.41 -6.91
CA LEU A 37 8.73 -3.73 -7.31
C LEU A 37 9.38 -4.11 -8.63
N GLU A 38 10.14 -5.20 -8.67
CA GLU A 38 10.83 -5.71 -9.87
C GLU A 38 9.86 -5.91 -11.04
N ARG A 39 8.68 -6.49 -10.79
CA ARG A 39 7.62 -6.68 -11.78
C ARG A 39 7.08 -5.38 -12.42
N HIS A 40 7.39 -4.24 -11.83
CA HIS A 40 7.02 -2.91 -12.34
C HIS A 40 8.26 -2.11 -12.76
N ASN A 41 9.31 -2.78 -13.26
CA ASN A 41 10.56 -2.13 -13.67
C ASN A 41 11.20 -1.32 -12.53
N PHE A 42 11.14 -1.86 -11.31
CA PHE A 42 11.62 -1.19 -10.10
C PHE A 42 10.92 0.15 -9.81
N LEU A 43 9.70 0.35 -10.30
CA LEU A 43 8.87 1.47 -9.88
C LEU A 43 8.14 1.14 -8.57
N SER A 44 7.91 2.17 -7.76
CA SER A 44 6.96 2.05 -6.66
C SER A 44 5.53 1.90 -7.18
N PRO A 45 4.60 1.33 -6.40
CA PRO A 45 3.19 1.28 -6.79
C PRO A 45 2.61 2.63 -7.22
N SER A 46 2.99 3.72 -6.56
CA SER A 46 2.54 5.08 -6.92
C SER A 46 3.11 5.53 -8.27
N GLN A 47 4.41 5.28 -8.50
CA GLN A 47 5.08 5.59 -9.76
C GLN A 47 4.52 4.76 -10.90
N ALA A 48 4.33 3.45 -10.70
CA ALA A 48 3.73 2.56 -11.69
C ALA A 48 2.31 3.01 -12.09
N ARG A 49 1.47 3.42 -11.13
CA ARG A 49 0.14 3.98 -11.41
C ARG A 49 0.19 5.29 -12.20
N ARG A 50 1.19 6.14 -11.96
CA ARG A 50 1.39 7.38 -12.73
C ARG A 50 1.93 7.11 -14.14
N ALA A 51 2.74 6.06 -14.30
CA ALA A 51 3.34 5.66 -15.58
C ALA A 51 2.38 4.88 -16.48
N LEU A 52 1.38 4.21 -15.89
CA LEU A 52 0.26 3.65 -16.64
C LEU A 52 -0.54 4.80 -17.27
N PRO A 53 -0.75 4.83 -18.60
CA PRO A 53 -1.72 5.74 -19.20
C PRO A 53 -3.04 5.54 -18.47
N GLN A 54 -3.71 6.63 -18.09
CA GLN A 54 -5.05 6.55 -17.49
C GLN A 54 -5.99 5.85 -18.47
N LEU A 55 -6.12 4.53 -18.39
CA LEU A 55 -7.37 3.86 -18.70
C LEU A 55 -8.35 4.35 -17.64
N LYS A 56 -8.87 5.56 -17.86
CA LYS A 56 -10.07 6.02 -17.19
C LYS A 56 -11.09 4.91 -17.36
N GLN A 57 -11.39 4.27 -16.23
CA GLN A 57 -12.60 3.52 -15.91
C GLN A 57 -13.53 3.30 -17.12
N ALA A 58 -13.37 2.16 -17.79
CA ALA A 58 -14.48 1.52 -18.48
C ALA A 58 -15.16 0.61 -17.46
N ALA A 59 -16.19 1.13 -16.78
CA ALA A 59 -17.33 0.43 -16.20
C ALA A 59 -18.21 1.45 -15.47
#